data_AF-A0A9E5AA55-F1
#
_entry.id   AF-A0A9E5AA55-F1
#
_cell.length_a   1.000
_cell.length_b   1.000
_cell.length_c   1.000
_cell.angle_alpha   90.00
_cell.angle_beta   90.00
_cell.angle_gamma   90.00
#
_symmetry.space_group_name_H-M   'P 1'
#
loop_
_entity.id
_entity.type
_entity.pdbx_description
1 polymer ?
#
loop_
_entity_poly.entity_id
_entity_poly.type
_entity_poly.pdbx_seq_one_letter_code
_entity_poly.pdbx_strand_id
1 'polypeptide(L)'
;MKRVQVKNTSNFLFAAALAFSLLSPSVAAAAIKAGGSCNKVGQAVTQTGKKYICIKSGNKKIWSKGILVTKAVPTPTPTPTPTPTPTPTPTPVPVPTPVPVPTPTPTPRIEFTLPQPKLESFSFTNSLLSLKFATSSKAVGGFIRIAGLGIEKADALTPKDSDGVVTIKFKITAKMTEQFYDVTVFEYGDGVESPCCTGFKISSGLPPKGDQPTPTNSGLDLNLYVQPGAPTSKPVTEISNSKTFENLASCRLPDGDPQLSDMTIGFPIPMGRINLTKKSVIQILPVSFNDIPASTNPLADYDNGISTMKGFWERQSFIGTEIEVRSSTTYKELPKSVLSYELSSSLFGFQSQKYFEFVSFVITQYENEINFSNVDMVVVVVPLATTDKQIGTWVVDTQRSFTTNEGVIYNYMLTGSGDAKNGSQSWVHEYGHALGLTDMRFVDSINSSIQRPEGLGVFDVMGSGHAAPETLLWSRYLLNILAPSQVLCISQPGSSSHWIRPLAQRDTGLKGLIIPTGAYTAITIESRRSYGYDSFLSPRDQGVLVYKVDTRIPYKRSPMQIIAPNRSTDREWYTDSALKLNESVTFDGWKITVVETGDFGDVVKVEKAG
;
A
#
# COMPACT_ATOMS: atom_id res chain seq x y z
N MET A 1 77.99 5.16 16.69
CA MET A 1 77.72 3.97 17.56
C MET A 1 76.75 4.36 18.68
N LYS A 2 76.32 3.39 19.52
CA LYS A 2 75.77 3.47 20.91
C LYS A 2 76.03 4.82 21.65
N ARG A 3 75.27 5.34 22.63
CA ARG A 3 74.06 4.97 23.44
C ARG A 3 73.66 6.25 24.29
N VAL A 4 72.63 6.39 25.16
CA VAL A 4 71.57 5.53 25.76
C VAL A 4 70.31 6.34 26.20
N GLN A 5 69.21 5.60 26.43
CA GLN A 5 68.00 5.79 27.28
C GLN A 5 68.01 6.81 28.46
N VAL A 6 66.97 7.64 28.73
CA VAL A 6 65.55 7.41 29.18
C VAL A 6 65.33 7.46 30.72
N LYS A 7 64.34 8.26 31.17
CA LYS A 7 63.39 7.91 32.27
C LYS A 7 62.16 8.84 32.29
N ASN A 8 61.00 8.29 32.68
CA ASN A 8 59.72 8.99 32.84
C ASN A 8 59.55 9.59 34.25
N THR A 9 58.73 10.63 34.40
CA THR A 9 57.41 10.54 35.11
C THR A 9 56.62 11.86 34.97
N SER A 10 55.32 11.81 35.25
CA SER A 10 54.34 12.91 35.05
C SER A 10 53.84 13.47 36.39
N ASN A 11 53.55 14.77 36.49
CA ASN A 11 52.19 15.28 36.78
C ASN A 11 52.07 16.80 37.06
N PHE A 12 50.87 17.33 36.78
CA PHE A 12 50.20 18.53 37.31
C PHE A 12 51.00 19.83 37.57
N LEU A 13 50.64 20.89 36.84
CA LEU A 13 50.80 22.28 37.27
C LEU A 13 49.51 23.08 37.01
N PHE A 14 49.11 23.87 38.01
CA PHE A 14 48.05 24.89 37.92
C PHE A 14 48.69 26.25 37.60
N ALA A 15 48.13 27.00 36.66
CA ALA A 15 48.39 28.44 36.50
C ALA A 15 47.16 29.12 35.90
N ALA A 16 46.70 30.22 36.51
CA ALA A 16 45.51 30.94 36.07
C ALA A 16 45.87 32.07 35.09
N ALA A 17 44.99 32.32 34.12
CA ALA A 17 45.07 33.45 33.19
C ALA A 17 43.77 34.27 33.25
N LEU A 18 43.87 35.59 33.16
CA LEU A 18 42.74 36.51 33.29
C LEU A 18 41.80 36.41 32.08
N ALA A 19 40.51 36.15 32.33
CA ALA A 19 39.46 36.30 31.33
C ALA A 19 38.94 37.74 31.32
N PHE A 20 39.07 38.44 30.19
CA PHE A 20 38.61 39.82 30.03
C PHE A 20 37.07 39.86 29.93
N SER A 21 36.39 40.47 30.90
CA SER A 21 34.93 40.43 31.01
C SER A 21 34.24 41.40 30.03
N LEU A 22 33.73 40.86 28.92
CA LEU A 22 32.84 41.59 28.00
C LEU A 22 31.45 41.82 28.62
N LEU A 23 31.31 42.90 29.39
CA LEU A 23 30.02 43.42 29.83
C LEU A 23 29.26 44.03 28.64
N SER A 24 28.45 43.21 27.96
CA SER A 24 27.46 43.74 27.01
C SER A 24 26.38 44.52 27.75
N PRO A 25 26.04 45.76 27.34
CA PRO A 25 24.94 46.50 27.95
C PRO A 25 23.62 45.78 27.68
N SER A 26 22.87 45.51 28.75
CA SER A 26 21.56 44.84 28.67
C SER A 26 20.51 45.78 28.10
N VAL A 27 20.43 45.87 26.77
CA VAL A 27 19.33 46.55 26.08
C VAL A 27 18.04 45.82 26.44
N ALA A 28 17.18 46.46 27.22
CA ALA A 28 15.92 45.86 27.66
C ALA A 28 14.98 45.69 26.45
N ALA A 29 15.00 44.49 25.85
CA ALA A 29 14.17 44.17 24.70
C ALA A 29 12.69 44.33 25.08
N ALA A 30 12.03 45.33 24.47
CA ALA A 30 10.65 45.69 24.80
C ALA A 30 9.72 44.47 24.63
N ALA A 31 8.88 44.23 25.64
CA ALA A 31 8.01 43.06 25.68
C ALA A 31 7.08 42.99 24.45
N ILE A 32 7.08 41.85 23.77
CA ILE A 32 6.28 41.61 22.58
C ILE A 32 4.80 41.56 22.97
N LYS A 33 4.07 42.58 22.54
CA LYS A 33 2.61 42.64 22.66
C LYS A 33 1.98 42.15 21.35
N ALA A 34 0.97 41.28 21.45
CA ALA A 34 0.13 40.91 20.32
C ALA A 34 -0.47 42.17 19.67
N GLY A 35 -0.47 42.24 18.34
CA GLY A 35 -0.86 43.45 17.60
C GLY A 35 0.22 44.54 17.50
N GLY A 36 1.31 44.46 18.27
CA GLY A 36 2.48 45.34 18.13
C GLY A 36 3.22 45.10 16.81
N SER A 37 3.93 46.11 16.31
CA SER A 37 4.63 46.04 15.02
C SER A 37 5.82 45.06 15.01
N CYS A 38 6.12 44.50 13.83
CA CYS A 38 7.22 43.56 13.64
C CYS A 38 7.88 43.70 12.25
N ASN A 39 9.17 43.39 12.16
CA ASN A 39 9.99 43.81 11.01
C ASN A 39 9.88 42.87 9.80
N LYS A 40 9.89 41.55 10.04
CA LYS A 40 9.93 40.51 8.99
C LYS A 40 8.82 39.49 9.20
N VAL A 41 7.89 39.36 8.25
CA VAL A 41 6.82 38.34 8.29
C VAL A 41 7.46 36.94 8.36
N GLY A 42 6.89 36.06 9.17
CA GLY A 42 7.44 34.73 9.46
C GLY A 42 8.51 34.72 10.57
N GLN A 43 9.02 35.87 11.03
CA GLN A 43 9.87 35.94 12.22
C GLN A 43 9.08 35.42 13.43
N ALA A 44 9.63 34.44 14.15
CA ALA A 44 9.04 33.89 15.36
C ALA A 44 9.93 34.17 16.57
N VAL A 45 9.32 34.52 17.70
CA VAL A 45 10.00 34.78 18.98
C VAL A 45 9.19 34.18 20.12
N THR A 46 9.84 33.48 21.05
CA THR A 46 9.20 32.94 22.25
C THR A 46 9.45 33.87 23.44
N GLN A 47 8.39 34.35 24.09
CA GLN A 47 8.47 35.12 25.33
C GLN A 47 7.45 34.58 26.34
N THR A 48 7.84 34.45 27.61
CA THR A 48 6.97 33.97 28.71
C THR A 48 6.18 32.70 28.36
N GLY A 49 6.85 31.71 27.74
CA GLY A 49 6.23 30.44 27.34
C GLY A 49 5.29 30.49 26.12
N LYS A 50 5.12 31.66 25.47
CA LYS A 50 4.31 31.82 24.25
C LYS A 50 5.18 32.16 23.03
N LYS A 51 4.96 31.46 21.93
CA LYS A 51 5.58 31.70 20.62
C LYS A 51 4.72 32.68 19.83
N TYR A 52 5.25 33.88 19.61
CA TYR A 52 4.68 34.93 18.77
C TYR A 52 5.26 34.80 17.35
N ILE A 53 4.45 35.10 16.35
CA ILE A 53 4.86 35.08 14.93
C ILE A 53 4.47 36.42 14.30
N CYS A 54 5.39 37.03 13.56
CA CYS A 54 5.13 38.23 12.77
C CYS A 54 4.26 37.88 11.55
N ILE A 55 3.04 38.41 11.50
CA ILE A 55 2.04 38.16 10.47
C ILE A 55 1.65 39.46 9.75
N LYS A 56 1.11 39.35 8.54
CA LYS A 56 0.52 40.49 7.81
C LYS A 56 -0.94 40.66 8.26
N SER A 57 -1.35 41.89 8.56
CA SER A 57 -2.73 42.26 8.91
C SER A 57 -3.07 43.56 8.20
N GLY A 58 -3.91 43.47 7.16
CA GLY A 58 -4.06 44.54 6.17
C GLY A 58 -2.69 44.90 5.57
N ASN A 59 -2.38 46.21 5.53
CA ASN A 59 -1.08 46.71 5.06
C ASN A 59 0.01 46.78 6.15
N LYS A 60 -0.24 46.28 7.37
CA LYS A 60 0.72 46.31 8.49
C LYS A 60 1.30 44.93 8.79
N LYS A 61 2.50 44.90 9.37
CA LYS A 61 3.15 43.71 9.93
C LYS A 61 3.00 43.75 11.46
N ILE A 62 2.37 42.75 12.07
CA ILE A 62 2.09 42.71 13.51
C ILE A 62 2.41 41.34 14.13
N TRP A 63 2.69 41.30 15.43
CA TRP A 63 2.81 40.06 16.18
C TRP A 63 1.44 39.38 16.37
N SER A 64 1.38 38.07 16.18
CA SER A 64 0.20 37.24 16.45
C SER A 64 -0.20 37.22 17.93
N LYS A 65 -1.33 36.59 18.27
CA LYS A 65 -1.82 36.50 19.67
C LYS A 65 -0.92 35.67 20.62
N GLY A 66 0.07 34.94 20.08
CA GLY A 66 1.00 34.09 20.83
C GLY A 66 0.40 32.72 21.19
N ILE A 67 1.10 31.64 20.82
CA ILE A 67 0.67 30.26 21.07
C ILE A 67 1.50 29.68 22.22
N LEU A 68 0.88 29.04 23.21
CA LEU A 68 1.61 28.38 24.31
C LEU A 68 2.50 27.26 23.78
N VAL A 69 3.76 27.24 24.23
CA VAL A 69 4.71 26.16 23.94
C VAL A 69 4.62 25.16 25.08
N THR A 70 3.99 24.01 24.83
CA THR A 70 3.98 22.90 25.79
C THR A 70 5.41 22.37 25.99
N LYS A 71 5.81 22.23 27.25
CA LYS A 71 7.14 21.70 27.61
C LYS A 71 7.17 20.21 27.29
N ALA A 72 8.07 19.80 26.39
CA ALA A 72 8.29 18.38 26.12
C ALA A 72 8.71 17.64 27.41
N VAL A 73 8.08 16.50 27.66
CA VAL A 73 8.46 15.59 28.75
C VAL A 73 9.74 14.86 28.34
N PRO A 74 10.80 14.82 29.16
CA PRO A 74 12.03 14.10 28.82
C PRO A 74 11.79 12.59 28.84
N THR A 75 12.03 11.92 27.72
CA THR A 75 12.05 10.46 27.62
C THR A 75 13.15 9.88 28.51
N PRO A 76 12.88 8.83 29.32
CA PRO A 76 13.92 8.22 30.16
C PRO A 76 15.02 7.58 29.31
N THR A 77 16.27 7.77 29.73
CA THR A 77 17.44 7.20 29.04
C THR A 77 17.57 5.71 29.35
N PRO A 78 17.73 4.82 28.34
CA PRO A 78 17.91 3.39 28.58
C PRO A 78 19.26 3.10 29.25
N THR A 79 19.24 2.23 30.26
CA THR A 79 20.43 1.75 30.97
C THR A 79 21.29 0.86 30.06
N PRO A 80 22.62 0.99 30.04
CA PRO A 80 23.48 0.17 29.18
C PRO A 80 23.55 -1.29 29.65
N THR A 81 23.19 -2.22 28.78
CA THR A 81 23.41 -3.66 28.94
C THR A 81 24.92 -3.97 28.87
N PRO A 82 25.48 -4.84 29.74
CA PRO A 82 26.91 -5.16 29.72
C PRO A 82 27.34 -5.86 28.43
N THR A 83 28.49 -5.45 27.89
CA THR A 83 29.06 -5.98 26.64
C THR A 83 29.69 -7.36 26.87
N PRO A 84 29.37 -8.40 26.09
CA PRO A 84 30.05 -9.69 26.18
C PRO A 84 31.50 -9.60 25.69
N THR A 85 32.41 -10.28 26.39
CA THR A 85 33.84 -10.34 26.04
C THR A 85 34.07 -11.18 24.77
N PRO A 86 34.93 -10.75 23.82
CA PRO A 86 35.17 -11.50 22.60
C PRO A 86 35.98 -12.78 22.83
N THR A 87 35.41 -13.93 22.47
CA THR A 87 36.12 -15.21 22.30
C THR A 87 36.99 -15.15 21.03
N PRO A 88 38.23 -15.67 21.03
CA PRO A 88 39.09 -15.64 19.84
C PRO A 88 38.52 -16.48 18.69
N THR A 89 38.38 -15.86 17.51
CA THR A 89 37.89 -16.50 16.28
C THR A 89 38.94 -17.46 15.70
N PRO A 90 38.61 -18.71 15.35
CA PRO A 90 39.52 -19.61 14.64
C PRO A 90 39.75 -19.16 13.19
N THR A 91 40.95 -19.42 12.66
CA THR A 91 41.34 -19.10 11.27
C THR A 91 40.45 -19.84 10.27
N PRO A 92 39.92 -19.18 9.22
CA PRO A 92 39.05 -19.83 8.24
C PRO A 92 39.83 -20.83 7.36
N VAL A 93 39.28 -22.05 7.27
CA VAL A 93 39.63 -23.04 6.24
C VAL A 93 38.98 -22.61 4.92
N PRO A 94 39.63 -22.77 3.74
CA PRO A 94 39.01 -22.43 2.46
C PRO A 94 37.72 -23.22 2.23
N VAL A 95 36.62 -22.49 2.03
CA VAL A 95 35.30 -23.06 1.75
C VAL A 95 35.26 -23.55 0.30
N PRO A 96 34.84 -24.80 0.02
CA PRO A 96 34.70 -25.28 -1.34
C PRO A 96 33.59 -24.52 -2.09
N THR A 97 33.81 -24.24 -3.37
CA THR A 97 32.86 -23.52 -4.24
C THR A 97 31.48 -24.19 -4.20
N PRO A 98 30.39 -23.45 -3.95
CA PRO A 98 29.05 -24.05 -3.86
C PRO A 98 28.63 -24.64 -5.21
N VAL A 99 28.28 -25.92 -5.20
CA VAL A 99 27.55 -26.58 -6.29
C VAL A 99 26.19 -25.87 -6.43
N PRO A 100 25.69 -25.57 -7.65
CA PRO A 100 24.40 -24.92 -7.83
C PRO A 100 23.28 -25.73 -7.17
N VAL A 101 22.67 -25.15 -6.14
CA VAL A 101 21.50 -25.73 -5.47
C VAL A 101 20.34 -25.76 -6.48
N PRO A 102 19.65 -26.90 -6.67
CA PRO A 102 18.52 -26.96 -7.58
C PRO A 102 17.41 -26.02 -7.08
N THR A 103 16.92 -25.15 -7.97
CA THR A 103 15.83 -24.22 -7.68
C THR A 103 14.64 -24.98 -7.08
N PRO A 104 14.08 -24.55 -5.94
CA PRO A 104 12.93 -25.23 -5.35
C PRO A 104 11.77 -25.23 -6.34
N THR A 105 11.23 -26.43 -6.60
CA THR A 105 10.03 -26.55 -7.45
C THR A 105 8.87 -25.85 -6.75
N PRO A 106 8.09 -24.98 -7.43
CA PRO A 106 7.01 -24.26 -6.79
C PRO A 106 5.99 -25.23 -6.18
N THR A 107 5.60 -24.96 -4.94
CA THR A 107 4.59 -25.77 -4.24
C THR A 107 3.20 -25.24 -4.62
N PRO A 108 2.30 -26.07 -5.17
CA PRO A 108 0.95 -25.66 -5.50
C PRO A 108 0.19 -25.12 -4.27
N ARG A 109 -0.65 -24.10 -4.47
CA ARG A 109 -1.48 -23.49 -3.42
C ARG A 109 -2.95 -23.48 -3.82
N ILE A 110 -3.84 -23.49 -2.83
CA ILE A 110 -5.28 -23.34 -3.04
C ILE A 110 -5.63 -21.87 -3.19
N GLU A 111 -6.46 -21.56 -4.17
CA GLU A 111 -7.16 -20.29 -4.34
C GLU A 111 -8.66 -20.57 -4.24
N PHE A 112 -9.41 -19.71 -3.54
CA PHE A 112 -10.84 -19.90 -3.31
C PHE A 112 -11.67 -18.85 -4.05
N THR A 113 -12.75 -19.31 -4.68
CA THR A 113 -13.86 -18.49 -5.19
C THR A 113 -15.15 -19.28 -4.97
N LEU A 114 -15.89 -19.02 -3.88
CA LEU A 114 -17.13 -19.74 -3.56
C LEU A 114 -18.16 -18.87 -2.81
N PRO A 115 -19.32 -18.58 -3.42
CA PRO A 115 -20.58 -18.60 -2.69
C PRO A 115 -20.99 -20.06 -2.40
N GLN A 116 -21.22 -20.38 -1.13
CA GLN A 116 -21.84 -21.65 -0.68
C GLN A 116 -23.34 -21.68 -1.07
N PRO A 117 -23.97 -22.84 -1.36
CA PRO A 117 -23.87 -24.04 -0.52
C PRO A 117 -23.75 -25.40 -1.24
N LYS A 118 -22.80 -26.25 -0.78
CA LYS A 118 -22.89 -27.74 -0.66
C LYS A 118 -21.55 -28.40 -0.30
N LEU A 119 -20.44 -27.72 -0.56
CA LEU A 119 -19.08 -28.21 -0.29
C LEU A 119 -18.74 -27.99 1.20
N GLU A 120 -18.63 -29.07 1.98
CA GLU A 120 -18.36 -28.98 3.42
C GLU A 120 -16.90 -28.69 3.77
N SER A 121 -15.95 -29.31 3.06
CA SER A 121 -14.52 -29.03 3.26
C SER A 121 -13.66 -29.40 2.05
N PHE A 122 -12.47 -28.80 1.98
CA PHE A 122 -11.51 -28.99 0.90
C PHE A 122 -10.06 -28.89 1.37
N SER A 123 -9.15 -29.65 0.77
CA SER A 123 -7.71 -29.44 0.85
C SER A 123 -6.96 -30.01 -0.35
N PHE A 124 -5.83 -29.39 -0.70
CA PHE A 124 -4.86 -29.92 -1.67
C PHE A 124 -3.45 -29.82 -1.06
N THR A 125 -2.79 -30.95 -0.86
CA THR A 125 -1.43 -31.03 -0.27
C THR A 125 -0.67 -32.22 -0.85
N ASN A 126 0.62 -32.06 -1.21
CA ASN A 126 1.47 -33.14 -1.73
C ASN A 126 0.84 -33.92 -2.90
N SER A 127 0.20 -33.20 -3.83
CA SER A 127 -0.61 -33.71 -4.94
C SER A 127 -1.84 -34.55 -4.55
N LEU A 128 -2.19 -34.65 -3.26
CA LEU A 128 -3.43 -35.26 -2.79
C LEU A 128 -4.51 -34.20 -2.64
N LEU A 129 -5.57 -34.33 -3.43
CA LEU A 129 -6.82 -33.61 -3.35
C LEU A 129 -7.75 -34.33 -2.36
N SER A 130 -8.41 -33.58 -1.48
CA SER A 130 -9.46 -34.10 -0.58
C SER A 130 -10.65 -33.15 -0.59
N LEU A 131 -11.84 -33.70 -0.77
CA LEU A 131 -13.13 -32.99 -0.90
C LEU A 131 -14.16 -33.68 -0.01
N LYS A 132 -14.98 -32.92 0.73
CA LYS A 132 -16.15 -33.40 1.45
C LYS A 132 -17.37 -32.56 1.04
N PHE A 133 -18.46 -33.17 0.59
CA PHE A 133 -19.67 -32.45 0.18
C PHE A 133 -20.96 -33.23 0.45
N ALA A 134 -22.02 -32.52 0.82
CA ALA A 134 -23.35 -33.09 1.02
C ALA A 134 -24.05 -33.33 -0.33
N THR A 135 -24.53 -34.55 -0.55
CA THR A 135 -25.23 -34.92 -1.80
C THR A 135 -26.74 -34.74 -1.70
N SER A 136 -27.44 -34.69 -2.84
CA SER A 136 -28.91 -34.82 -2.81
C SER A 136 -29.36 -36.19 -2.29
N SER A 137 -30.58 -36.27 -1.76
CA SER A 137 -31.15 -37.52 -1.26
C SER A 137 -31.18 -38.65 -2.30
N LYS A 138 -31.29 -38.31 -3.60
CA LYS A 138 -31.31 -39.24 -4.74
C LYS A 138 -29.92 -39.70 -5.22
N ALA A 139 -28.85 -39.03 -4.82
CA ALA A 139 -27.50 -39.46 -5.19
C ALA A 139 -27.16 -40.81 -4.56
N VAL A 140 -26.36 -41.62 -5.25
CA VAL A 140 -25.69 -42.83 -4.75
C VAL A 140 -24.24 -42.50 -4.35
N GLY A 141 -23.67 -41.46 -4.93
CA GLY A 141 -22.34 -40.93 -4.62
C GLY A 141 -21.99 -39.71 -5.47
N GLY A 142 -20.70 -39.42 -5.56
CA GLY A 142 -20.17 -38.37 -6.42
C GLY A 142 -18.77 -38.64 -6.96
N PHE A 143 -18.31 -37.76 -7.83
CA PHE A 143 -16.97 -37.78 -8.44
C PHE A 143 -16.56 -36.36 -8.85
N ILE A 144 -15.33 -36.20 -9.37
CA ILE A 144 -14.87 -34.94 -9.97
C ILE A 144 -14.47 -35.13 -11.43
N ARG A 145 -14.54 -34.05 -12.20
CA ARG A 145 -13.77 -33.89 -13.44
C ARG A 145 -12.84 -32.69 -13.26
N ILE A 146 -11.59 -32.81 -13.71
CA ILE A 146 -10.65 -31.68 -13.76
C ILE A 146 -10.32 -31.39 -15.23
N ALA A 147 -10.77 -30.23 -15.72
CA ALA A 147 -10.59 -29.83 -17.11
C ALA A 147 -9.10 -29.73 -17.46
N GLY A 148 -8.65 -30.37 -18.53
CA GLY A 148 -7.24 -30.34 -18.95
C GLY A 148 -6.29 -31.29 -18.23
N LEU A 149 -6.74 -32.07 -17.23
CA LEU A 149 -5.96 -33.21 -16.67
C LEU A 149 -6.43 -34.58 -17.16
N GLY A 150 -7.52 -34.65 -17.93
CA GLY A 150 -8.05 -35.91 -18.46
C GLY A 150 -8.60 -36.88 -17.42
N ILE A 151 -8.93 -36.39 -16.21
CA ILE A 151 -9.49 -37.22 -15.13
C ILE A 151 -10.93 -37.62 -15.49
N GLU A 152 -11.17 -38.91 -15.64
CA GLU A 152 -12.47 -39.45 -16.00
C GLU A 152 -13.30 -39.82 -14.77
N LYS A 153 -14.59 -40.13 -15.00
CA LYS A 153 -15.54 -40.48 -13.94
C LYS A 153 -15.08 -41.67 -13.09
N ALA A 154 -14.43 -42.64 -13.71
CA ALA A 154 -14.00 -43.88 -13.05
C ALA A 154 -12.94 -43.62 -11.95
N ASP A 155 -12.03 -42.68 -12.17
CA ASP A 155 -10.84 -42.49 -11.33
C ASP A 155 -11.14 -41.83 -9.97
N ALA A 156 -12.33 -41.23 -9.82
CA ALA A 156 -12.74 -40.48 -8.64
C ALA A 156 -14.13 -40.88 -8.09
N LEU A 157 -14.72 -41.97 -8.59
CA LEU A 157 -16.07 -42.41 -8.21
C LEU A 157 -16.12 -42.86 -6.74
N THR A 158 -16.83 -42.07 -5.92
CA THR A 158 -16.90 -42.27 -4.45
C THR A 158 -18.38 -42.37 -4.02
N PRO A 159 -18.82 -43.49 -3.43
CA PRO A 159 -20.17 -43.61 -2.84
C PRO A 159 -20.41 -42.59 -1.72
N LYS A 160 -21.68 -42.30 -1.43
CA LYS A 160 -22.05 -41.53 -0.23
C LYS A 160 -22.04 -42.40 1.03
N ASP A 161 -21.74 -41.78 2.17
CA ASP A 161 -21.83 -42.40 3.49
C ASP A 161 -23.26 -42.40 4.07
N SER A 162 -23.41 -42.90 5.29
CA SER A 162 -24.69 -42.95 6.03
C SER A 162 -25.32 -41.58 6.25
N ASP A 163 -24.51 -40.53 6.26
CA ASP A 163 -24.89 -39.18 6.66
C ASP A 163 -25.25 -38.33 5.42
N GLY A 164 -25.17 -38.93 4.22
CA GLY A 164 -25.49 -38.31 2.93
C GLY A 164 -24.30 -37.60 2.27
N VAL A 165 -23.09 -37.76 2.82
CA VAL A 165 -21.90 -37.02 2.44
C VAL A 165 -20.98 -37.88 1.57
N VAL A 166 -20.23 -37.25 0.66
CA VAL A 166 -19.20 -37.91 -0.14
C VAL A 166 -17.84 -37.30 0.20
N THR A 167 -16.86 -38.15 0.53
CA THR A 167 -15.48 -37.74 0.82
C THR A 167 -14.49 -38.27 -0.23
N ILE A 168 -14.28 -37.53 -1.31
CA ILE A 168 -13.34 -37.90 -2.38
C ILE A 168 -11.91 -37.62 -1.90
N LYS A 169 -11.00 -38.59 -2.06
CA LYS A 169 -9.55 -38.40 -1.91
C LYS A 169 -8.84 -38.86 -3.18
N PHE A 170 -8.36 -37.92 -3.98
CA PHE A 170 -7.79 -38.18 -5.30
C PHE A 170 -6.33 -37.70 -5.37
N LYS A 171 -5.40 -38.56 -5.83
CA LYS A 171 -4.00 -38.16 -5.99
C LYS A 171 -3.73 -37.81 -7.45
N ILE A 172 -3.39 -36.55 -7.71
CA ILE A 172 -3.04 -36.07 -9.05
C ILE A 172 -1.64 -36.61 -9.40
N THR A 173 -1.61 -37.58 -10.31
CA THR A 173 -0.39 -38.23 -10.84
C THR A 173 0.08 -37.60 -12.16
N ALA A 174 -0.84 -36.97 -12.90
CA ALA A 174 -0.51 -36.20 -14.11
C ALA A 174 0.30 -34.94 -13.77
N LYS A 175 1.25 -34.59 -14.63
CA LYS A 175 2.00 -33.32 -14.49
C LYS A 175 1.10 -32.15 -14.90
N MET A 176 0.91 -31.19 -14.00
CA MET A 176 0.25 -29.92 -14.32
C MET A 176 1.10 -29.09 -15.31
N THR A 177 0.43 -28.54 -16.33
CA THR A 177 1.00 -27.74 -17.42
C THR A 177 0.30 -26.39 -17.62
N GLU A 178 -0.95 -26.26 -17.15
CA GLU A 178 -1.69 -25.01 -17.10
C GLU A 178 -1.51 -24.32 -15.74
N GLN A 179 -1.67 -22.99 -15.70
CA GLN A 179 -1.58 -22.22 -14.46
C GLN A 179 -2.73 -22.55 -13.50
N PHE A 180 -3.93 -22.73 -14.05
CA PHE A 180 -5.15 -23.05 -13.32
C PHE A 180 -5.87 -24.25 -13.92
N TYR A 181 -6.55 -25.00 -13.06
CA TYR A 181 -7.30 -26.20 -13.40
C TYR A 181 -8.71 -26.13 -12.80
N ASP A 182 -9.72 -26.00 -13.66
CA ASP A 182 -11.13 -26.01 -13.24
C ASP A 182 -11.57 -27.43 -12.82
N VAL A 183 -12.09 -27.52 -11.60
CA VAL A 183 -12.61 -28.75 -10.98
C VAL A 183 -14.12 -28.63 -10.82
N THR A 184 -14.85 -29.55 -11.46
CA THR A 184 -16.32 -29.65 -11.32
C THR A 184 -16.67 -30.90 -10.53
N VAL A 185 -17.43 -30.73 -9.45
CA VAL A 185 -17.95 -31.82 -8.60
C VAL A 185 -19.29 -32.29 -9.15
N PHE A 186 -19.47 -33.60 -9.29
CA PHE A 186 -20.70 -34.23 -9.77
C PHE A 186 -21.27 -35.17 -8.70
N GLU A 187 -22.59 -35.21 -8.58
CA GLU A 187 -23.32 -36.32 -7.94
C GLU A 187 -23.91 -37.24 -9.02
N TYR A 188 -24.04 -38.54 -8.70
CA TYR A 188 -24.63 -39.54 -9.60
C TYR A 188 -25.68 -40.39 -8.89
N GLY A 189 -26.76 -40.74 -9.58
CA GLY A 189 -27.87 -41.55 -9.07
C GLY A 189 -28.91 -41.81 -10.16
N ASP A 190 -29.66 -42.90 -10.08
CA ASP A 190 -30.73 -43.27 -11.02
C ASP A 190 -30.35 -43.23 -12.53
N GLY A 191 -29.06 -43.48 -12.84
CA GLY A 191 -28.51 -43.40 -14.21
C GLY A 191 -28.17 -41.99 -14.70
N VAL A 192 -28.39 -40.96 -13.87
CA VAL A 192 -28.16 -39.54 -14.18
C VAL A 192 -26.88 -39.04 -13.49
N GLU A 193 -26.21 -38.08 -14.13
CA GLU A 193 -25.12 -37.27 -13.55
C GLU A 193 -25.60 -35.82 -13.43
N SER A 194 -25.29 -35.15 -12.33
CA SER A 194 -25.61 -33.74 -12.12
C SER A 194 -24.43 -33.00 -11.46
N PRO A 195 -24.06 -31.79 -11.89
CA PRO A 195 -23.08 -30.98 -11.16
C PRO A 195 -23.63 -30.65 -9.76
N CYS A 196 -22.88 -31.03 -8.73
CA CYS A 196 -23.30 -30.94 -7.33
C CYS A 196 -22.97 -29.57 -6.71
N CYS A 197 -21.93 -28.91 -7.21
CA CYS A 197 -21.43 -27.62 -6.75
C CYS A 197 -20.94 -26.77 -7.93
N THR A 198 -20.87 -25.45 -7.74
CA THR A 198 -20.12 -24.55 -8.63
C THR A 198 -18.65 -25.01 -8.74
N GLY A 199 -18.07 -24.90 -9.93
CA GLY A 199 -16.67 -25.29 -10.16
C GLY A 199 -15.69 -24.38 -9.42
N PHE A 200 -14.59 -24.95 -8.94
CA PHE A 200 -13.50 -24.23 -8.25
C PHE A 200 -12.16 -24.54 -8.94
N LYS A 201 -11.15 -23.69 -8.73
CA LYS A 201 -9.84 -23.83 -9.40
C LYS A 201 -8.77 -24.40 -8.47
N ILE A 202 -7.87 -25.20 -9.03
CA ILE A 202 -6.57 -25.53 -8.43
C ILE A 202 -5.50 -24.73 -9.19
N SER A 203 -4.72 -23.93 -8.45
CA SER A 203 -3.51 -23.28 -8.98
C SER A 203 -2.37 -24.28 -8.97
N SER A 204 -1.67 -24.42 -10.10
CA SER A 204 -0.55 -25.38 -10.24
C SER A 204 0.76 -24.88 -9.63
N GLY A 205 0.81 -23.62 -9.21
CA GLY A 205 2.05 -22.94 -8.80
C GLY A 205 3.00 -22.62 -9.97
N LEU A 206 2.59 -22.87 -11.22
CA LEU A 206 3.31 -22.38 -12.39
C LEU A 206 3.19 -20.85 -12.49
N PRO A 207 4.25 -20.13 -12.92
CA PRO A 207 4.12 -18.72 -13.29
C PRO A 207 3.19 -18.57 -14.52
N PRO A 208 2.65 -17.36 -14.75
CA PRO A 208 1.84 -17.07 -15.94
C PRO A 208 2.55 -17.43 -17.26
N LYS A 209 1.75 -17.72 -18.29
CA LYS A 209 2.27 -17.98 -19.65
C LYS A 209 2.61 -16.65 -20.34
N GLY A 210 3.89 -16.31 -20.37
CA GLY A 210 4.41 -15.14 -21.10
C GLY A 210 4.48 -13.89 -20.22
N ASP A 211 3.98 -12.76 -20.76
CA ASP A 211 4.10 -11.43 -20.14
C ASP A 211 2.84 -10.98 -19.38
N GLN A 212 1.84 -11.85 -19.24
CA GLN A 212 0.64 -11.54 -18.46
C GLN A 212 0.92 -11.60 -16.94
N PRO A 213 0.43 -10.64 -16.15
CA PRO A 213 0.52 -10.69 -14.69
C PRO A 213 -0.23 -11.89 -14.11
N THR A 214 0.24 -12.38 -12.97
CA THR A 214 -0.50 -13.33 -12.12
C THR A 214 -1.81 -12.67 -11.66
N PRO A 215 -3.00 -13.16 -12.06
CA PRO A 215 -4.27 -12.60 -11.60
C PRO A 215 -4.50 -12.93 -10.11
N THR A 216 -5.30 -12.10 -9.42
CA THR A 216 -5.87 -12.51 -8.13
C THR A 216 -7.10 -13.40 -8.35
N ASN A 217 -7.52 -14.16 -7.33
CA ASN A 217 -8.54 -15.22 -7.37
C ASN A 217 -9.90 -14.82 -8.01
N SER A 218 -10.17 -13.52 -8.12
CA SER A 218 -11.44 -12.93 -8.61
C SER A 218 -11.25 -11.64 -9.41
N GLY A 219 -10.08 -10.99 -9.34
CA GLY A 219 -9.90 -9.58 -9.74
C GLY A 219 -10.52 -8.56 -8.77
N LEU A 220 -11.38 -8.98 -7.83
CA LEU A 220 -12.04 -8.13 -6.84
C LEU A 220 -11.27 -8.01 -5.52
N ASP A 221 -10.37 -8.96 -5.25
CA ASP A 221 -9.58 -9.02 -4.03
C ASP A 221 -8.11 -8.71 -4.23
N LEU A 222 -7.52 -8.12 -3.20
CA LEU A 222 -6.09 -7.82 -3.12
C LEU A 222 -5.27 -9.08 -2.78
N ASN A 223 -3.99 -9.07 -3.15
CA ASN A 223 -3.02 -10.08 -2.73
C ASN A 223 -2.99 -10.27 -1.19
N LEU A 224 -2.90 -11.54 -0.75
CA LEU A 224 -2.69 -11.86 0.66
C LEU A 224 -1.28 -11.46 1.12
N TYR A 225 -1.19 -10.59 2.13
CA TYR A 225 0.09 -10.08 2.65
C TYR A 225 1.02 -11.21 3.12
N VAL A 226 2.18 -11.34 2.46
CA VAL A 226 3.26 -12.25 2.88
C VAL A 226 4.27 -11.48 3.73
N GLN A 227 4.43 -11.86 5.00
CA GLN A 227 5.41 -11.25 5.90
C GLN A 227 6.84 -11.38 5.31
N PRO A 228 7.57 -10.26 5.10
CA PRO A 228 8.96 -10.30 4.62
C PRO A 228 9.87 -11.04 5.60
N GLY A 229 10.77 -11.87 5.07
CA GLY A 229 11.80 -12.53 5.87
C GLY A 229 12.82 -11.53 6.43
N ALA A 230 13.54 -11.93 7.49
CA ALA A 230 14.75 -11.23 7.91
C ALA A 230 15.90 -11.60 6.96
N PRO A 231 16.66 -10.65 6.38
CA PRO A 231 17.82 -10.98 5.58
C PRO A 231 18.90 -11.67 6.42
N THR A 232 19.51 -12.67 5.82
CA THR A 232 20.66 -13.42 6.33
C THR A 232 21.99 -12.71 6.02
N SER A 233 22.01 -11.85 5.00
CA SER A 233 23.23 -11.19 4.52
C SER A 233 23.10 -9.65 4.45
N LYS A 234 24.21 -8.99 4.07
CA LYS A 234 24.35 -7.53 3.88
C LYS A 234 25.23 -7.29 2.65
N PRO A 235 25.10 -6.13 1.97
CA PRO A 235 25.95 -5.82 0.83
C PRO A 235 27.43 -5.68 1.23
N VAL A 236 28.31 -6.04 0.29
CA VAL A 236 29.76 -5.84 0.40
C VAL A 236 30.25 -4.58 -0.35
N THR A 237 29.42 -4.00 -1.21
CA THR A 237 29.70 -2.75 -1.93
C THR A 237 29.80 -1.56 -0.97
N GLU A 238 30.77 -0.68 -1.19
CA GLU A 238 30.90 0.56 -0.42
C GLU A 238 29.68 1.48 -0.65
N ILE A 239 29.01 1.87 0.44
CA ILE A 239 27.79 2.69 0.42
C ILE A 239 28.15 4.15 0.75
N SER A 240 27.64 5.07 -0.07
CA SER A 240 27.84 6.51 0.10
C SER A 240 27.13 7.05 1.35
N ASN A 241 27.72 8.08 1.98
CA ASN A 241 27.17 8.71 3.19
C ASN A 241 25.78 9.35 2.91
N SER A 242 24.72 8.77 3.50
CA SER A 242 23.32 9.22 3.29
C SER A 242 23.09 10.68 3.63
N LYS A 243 23.79 11.22 4.64
CA LYS A 243 23.60 12.58 5.18
C LYS A 243 23.75 13.69 4.14
N THR A 244 24.52 13.44 3.08
CA THR A 244 24.68 14.35 1.94
C THR A 244 23.37 14.56 1.16
N PHE A 245 22.42 13.62 1.28
CA PHE A 245 21.22 13.50 0.44
C PHE A 245 19.90 13.56 1.25
N GLU A 246 19.95 13.76 2.57
CA GLU A 246 18.78 13.82 3.46
C GLU A 246 17.93 15.11 3.29
N ASN A 247 18.44 16.10 2.54
CA ASN A 247 17.68 17.33 2.24
C ASN A 247 16.71 17.12 1.07
N LEU A 248 15.47 16.76 1.38
CA LEU A 248 14.43 16.46 0.40
C LEU A 248 13.81 17.67 -0.31
N ALA A 249 14.23 18.91 0.00
CA ALA A 249 13.57 20.13 -0.46
C ALA A 249 13.45 20.24 -2.00
N SER A 250 14.49 19.86 -2.75
CA SER A 250 14.47 19.85 -4.22
C SER A 250 13.69 18.68 -4.83
N CYS A 251 13.37 17.65 -4.05
CA CYS A 251 12.56 16.50 -4.48
C CYS A 251 11.07 16.69 -4.12
N ARG A 252 10.70 17.75 -3.40
CA ARG A 252 9.32 18.09 -3.05
C ARG A 252 8.65 18.85 -4.21
N LEU A 253 8.38 18.14 -5.31
CA LEU A 253 7.78 18.72 -6.51
C LEU A 253 6.40 19.34 -6.20
N PRO A 254 6.09 20.57 -6.65
CA PRO A 254 4.73 21.10 -6.64
C PRO A 254 3.80 20.25 -7.52
N ASP A 255 2.50 20.31 -7.29
CA ASP A 255 1.53 19.79 -8.27
C ASP A 255 1.48 20.67 -9.52
N GLY A 256 1.15 20.06 -10.66
CA GLY A 256 1.20 20.67 -11.99
C GLY A 256 -0.01 20.42 -12.88
N ASP A 257 -0.99 19.58 -12.50
CA ASP A 257 -2.27 19.48 -13.22
C ASP A 257 -3.24 20.57 -12.73
N PRO A 258 -3.63 21.54 -13.58
CA PRO A 258 -4.59 22.58 -13.20
C PRO A 258 -6.04 22.07 -13.10
N GLN A 259 -6.33 20.82 -13.48
CA GLN A 259 -7.68 20.23 -13.42
C GLN A 259 -7.92 19.40 -12.15
N LEU A 260 -6.86 18.94 -11.49
CA LEU A 260 -6.93 18.12 -10.29
C LEU A 260 -6.97 19.04 -9.05
N SER A 261 -8.13 19.11 -8.39
CA SER A 261 -8.38 20.11 -7.33
C SER A 261 -8.45 19.55 -5.91
N ASP A 262 -8.76 18.25 -5.83
CA ASP A 262 -9.12 17.52 -4.62
C ASP A 262 -8.25 16.27 -4.41
N MET A 263 -7.54 15.81 -5.44
CA MET A 263 -6.46 14.81 -5.37
C MET A 263 -5.14 15.46 -5.87
N THR A 264 -4.01 14.74 -5.82
CA THR A 264 -2.71 15.26 -6.28
C THR A 264 -1.70 14.16 -6.63
N ILE A 265 -0.65 14.52 -7.36
CA ILE A 265 0.63 13.79 -7.46
C ILE A 265 1.81 14.59 -6.90
N GLY A 266 1.66 15.91 -6.74
CA GLY A 266 2.67 16.81 -6.21
C GLY A 266 2.35 17.29 -4.79
N PHE A 267 3.03 18.32 -4.34
CA PHE A 267 2.79 18.94 -3.04
C PHE A 267 2.14 20.32 -3.18
N PRO A 268 1.24 20.72 -2.24
CA PRO A 268 0.75 19.96 -1.09
C PRO A 268 -0.42 19.02 -1.44
N ILE A 269 -0.65 18.02 -0.58
CA ILE A 269 -1.93 17.27 -0.59
C ILE A 269 -3.09 18.25 -0.36
N PRO A 270 -4.20 18.16 -1.12
CA PRO A 270 -5.37 19.02 -0.98
C PRO A 270 -5.99 19.02 0.42
N MET A 271 -6.67 20.11 0.75
CA MET A 271 -7.35 20.28 2.04
C MET A 271 -8.53 19.30 2.16
N GLY A 272 -8.72 18.73 3.35
CA GLY A 272 -9.79 17.78 3.64
C GLY A 272 -9.40 16.30 3.48
N ARG A 273 -8.26 15.99 2.88
CA ARG A 273 -7.78 14.60 2.78
C ARG A 273 -7.26 14.05 4.10
N ILE A 274 -7.41 12.73 4.24
CA ILE A 274 -6.98 11.96 5.41
C ILE A 274 -5.47 12.11 5.59
N ASN A 275 -5.04 12.43 6.81
CA ASN A 275 -3.62 12.63 7.12
C ASN A 275 -3.06 11.48 7.98
N LEU A 276 -2.46 10.48 7.33
CA LEU A 276 -1.88 9.30 7.96
C LEU A 276 -0.66 9.57 8.89
N THR A 277 -0.20 10.81 9.02
CA THR A 277 0.74 11.21 10.10
C THR A 277 0.06 11.42 11.46
N LYS A 278 -1.27 11.34 11.47
CA LYS A 278 -2.12 11.28 12.65
C LYS A 278 -2.85 9.94 12.66
N LYS A 279 -3.54 9.67 13.77
CA LYS A 279 -4.62 8.69 13.80
C LYS A 279 -5.74 9.14 12.86
N SER A 280 -6.17 8.25 11.96
CA SER A 280 -7.34 8.42 11.08
C SER A 280 -8.58 7.79 11.72
N VAL A 281 -9.75 8.33 11.47
CA VAL A 281 -11.05 7.76 11.90
C VAL A 281 -12.00 7.61 10.71
N ILE A 282 -12.45 6.39 10.49
CA ILE A 282 -13.45 6.01 9.49
C ILE A 282 -14.76 5.68 10.22
N GLN A 283 -15.84 6.38 9.90
CA GLN A 283 -17.17 6.09 10.43
C GLN A 283 -18.00 5.35 9.39
N ILE A 284 -18.23 4.06 9.63
CA ILE A 284 -19.16 3.25 8.86
C ILE A 284 -20.60 3.56 9.32
N LEU A 285 -21.48 3.82 8.36
CA LEU A 285 -22.91 4.08 8.54
C LEU A 285 -23.70 2.96 7.84
N PRO A 286 -24.08 1.89 8.56
CA PRO A 286 -24.79 0.77 7.97
C PRO A 286 -26.28 1.06 7.83
N VAL A 287 -26.82 0.86 6.63
CA VAL A 287 -28.25 1.11 6.33
C VAL A 287 -28.89 -0.04 5.57
N SER A 288 -30.12 -0.41 5.94
CA SER A 288 -30.95 -1.38 5.24
C SER A 288 -32.20 -0.72 4.67
N PHE A 289 -33.00 -1.45 3.90
CA PHE A 289 -34.19 -0.92 3.23
C PHE A 289 -35.42 -1.73 3.63
N ASN A 290 -36.62 -1.17 3.56
CA ASN A 290 -37.84 -1.91 3.92
C ASN A 290 -38.15 -3.09 2.96
N ASP A 291 -37.56 -3.09 1.75
CA ASP A 291 -37.58 -4.21 0.79
C ASP A 291 -36.32 -5.10 0.85
N ILE A 292 -35.30 -4.71 1.60
CA ILE A 292 -34.08 -5.48 1.89
C ILE A 292 -33.70 -5.31 3.38
N PRO A 293 -34.46 -5.90 4.31
CA PRO A 293 -34.11 -5.88 5.73
C PRO A 293 -32.86 -6.73 5.99
N ALA A 294 -32.04 -6.34 6.98
CA ALA A 294 -30.84 -7.06 7.37
C ALA A 294 -30.68 -7.10 8.89
N SER A 295 -30.50 -8.32 9.42
CA SER A 295 -30.23 -8.60 10.84
C SER A 295 -28.79 -9.09 11.09
N THR A 296 -27.96 -9.11 10.05
CA THR A 296 -26.53 -9.41 10.13
C THR A 296 -25.73 -8.24 10.72
N ASN A 297 -24.49 -8.51 11.13
CA ASN A 297 -23.59 -7.48 11.65
C ASN A 297 -22.75 -6.90 10.49
N PRO A 298 -22.89 -5.60 10.14
CA PRO A 298 -22.18 -4.99 9.02
C PRO A 298 -20.64 -5.06 9.17
N LEU A 299 -20.11 -5.09 10.40
CA LEU A 299 -18.67 -5.26 10.63
C LEU A 299 -18.18 -6.68 10.29
N ALA A 300 -19.04 -7.69 10.35
CA ALA A 300 -18.72 -9.06 9.93
C ALA A 300 -18.96 -9.24 8.42
N ASP A 301 -20.06 -8.68 7.90
CA ASP A 301 -20.42 -8.75 6.48
C ASP A 301 -19.33 -8.17 5.57
N TYR A 302 -18.67 -7.09 6.01
CA TYR A 302 -17.64 -6.36 5.25
C TYR A 302 -16.21 -6.52 5.82
N ASP A 303 -15.96 -7.47 6.74
CA ASP A 303 -14.66 -7.63 7.41
C ASP A 303 -13.49 -7.78 6.42
N ASN A 304 -13.69 -8.50 5.30
CA ASN A 304 -12.68 -8.67 4.26
C ASN A 304 -12.17 -7.33 3.72
N GLY A 305 -13.09 -6.44 3.34
CA GLY A 305 -12.77 -5.11 2.84
C GLY A 305 -12.19 -4.19 3.91
N ILE A 306 -12.84 -4.13 5.07
CA ILE A 306 -12.46 -3.26 6.20
C ILE A 306 -11.06 -3.61 6.71
N SER A 307 -10.83 -4.89 7.03
CA SER A 307 -9.56 -5.36 7.61
C SER A 307 -8.41 -5.30 6.59
N THR A 308 -8.67 -5.58 5.30
CA THR A 308 -7.65 -5.48 4.25
C THR A 308 -7.27 -4.04 3.96
N MET A 309 -8.22 -3.10 3.85
CA MET A 309 -7.93 -1.67 3.67
C MET A 309 -7.13 -1.11 4.87
N LYS A 310 -7.58 -1.38 6.11
CA LYS A 310 -6.85 -0.99 7.32
C LYS A 310 -5.44 -1.56 7.32
N GLY A 311 -5.33 -2.87 7.14
CA GLY A 311 -4.08 -3.60 7.16
C GLY A 311 -3.12 -3.15 6.06
N PHE A 312 -3.63 -2.82 4.87
CA PHE A 312 -2.83 -2.35 3.75
C PHE A 312 -2.18 -1.00 4.06
N TRP A 313 -2.96 0.02 4.39
CA TRP A 313 -2.46 1.38 4.57
C TRP A 313 -1.58 1.53 5.83
N GLU A 314 -1.86 0.80 6.91
CA GLU A 314 -0.94 0.68 8.05
C GLU A 314 0.38 -0.03 7.67
N ARG A 315 0.34 -1.04 6.79
CA ARG A 315 1.54 -1.72 6.27
C ARG A 315 2.28 -0.93 5.18
N GLN A 316 1.64 0.04 4.52
CA GLN A 316 2.34 1.01 3.67
C GLN A 316 3.23 1.95 4.52
N SER A 317 2.79 2.28 5.74
CA SER A 317 3.38 3.29 6.63
C SER A 317 4.50 2.78 7.54
N PHE A 318 5.58 3.55 7.63
CA PHE A 318 6.73 3.32 8.50
C PHE A 318 6.75 4.24 9.74
N ILE A 319 5.82 5.19 9.85
CA ILE A 319 5.75 6.17 10.95
C ILE A 319 4.79 5.77 12.09
N GLY A 320 4.15 4.61 11.99
CA GLY A 320 3.20 4.13 13.01
C GLY A 320 1.79 4.73 12.85
N THR A 321 1.31 4.85 11.61
CA THR A 321 -0.08 5.21 11.29
C THR A 321 -1.07 4.27 11.99
N GLU A 322 -2.14 4.84 12.53
CA GLU A 322 -3.27 4.13 13.16
C GLU A 322 -4.56 4.50 12.41
N ILE A 323 -5.36 3.51 12.01
CA ILE A 323 -6.68 3.72 11.41
C ILE A 323 -7.74 3.13 12.35
N GLU A 324 -8.59 3.96 12.94
CA GLU A 324 -9.75 3.51 13.72
C GLU A 324 -10.97 3.38 12.80
N VAL A 325 -11.68 2.25 12.90
CA VAL A 325 -12.95 2.02 12.21
C VAL A 325 -14.05 1.95 13.26
N ARG A 326 -15.08 2.79 13.11
CA ARG A 326 -16.28 2.85 13.96
C ARG A 326 -17.50 2.38 13.17
N SER A 327 -18.43 1.69 13.81
CA SER A 327 -19.72 1.32 13.21
C SER A 327 -20.74 0.98 14.30
N SER A 328 -22.03 1.02 13.94
CA SER A 328 -23.06 0.22 14.61
C SER A 328 -22.84 -1.28 14.29
N THR A 329 -23.24 -2.17 15.19
CA THR A 329 -23.29 -3.63 14.98
C THR A 329 -24.58 -4.11 14.32
N THR A 330 -25.49 -3.19 13.96
CA THR A 330 -26.76 -3.47 13.26
C THR A 330 -26.98 -2.45 12.16
N TYR A 331 -27.59 -2.87 11.05
CA TYR A 331 -28.10 -1.96 10.02
C TYR A 331 -29.25 -1.10 10.55
N LYS A 332 -29.34 0.14 10.07
CA LYS A 332 -30.47 1.03 10.31
C LYS A 332 -31.43 1.01 9.13
N GLU A 333 -32.68 0.61 9.35
CA GLU A 333 -33.67 0.56 8.28
C GLU A 333 -34.10 1.97 7.83
N LEU A 334 -34.01 2.22 6.53
CA LEU A 334 -34.44 3.46 5.90
C LEU A 334 -35.93 3.38 5.50
N PRO A 335 -36.66 4.52 5.55
CA PRO A 335 -38.13 4.54 5.44
C PRO A 335 -38.69 4.25 4.04
N LYS A 336 -37.85 3.84 3.07
CA LYS A 336 -38.26 3.54 1.70
C LYS A 336 -37.50 2.33 1.14
N SER A 337 -37.99 1.81 0.02
CA SER A 337 -37.35 0.75 -0.76
C SER A 337 -36.09 1.24 -1.48
N VAL A 338 -35.11 0.36 -1.71
CA VAL A 338 -33.80 0.74 -2.28
C VAL A 338 -33.91 1.46 -3.63
N LEU A 339 -34.82 1.02 -4.50
CA LEU A 339 -35.01 1.61 -5.83
C LEU A 339 -35.57 3.05 -5.78
N SER A 340 -36.24 3.44 -4.69
CA SER A 340 -36.78 4.80 -4.52
C SER A 340 -35.73 5.88 -4.22
N TYR A 341 -34.47 5.46 -4.02
CA TYR A 341 -33.31 6.34 -3.93
C TYR A 341 -32.58 6.51 -5.29
N GLU A 342 -33.05 5.83 -6.34
CA GLU A 342 -32.61 6.00 -7.74
C GLU A 342 -31.10 5.77 -7.99
N LEU A 343 -30.47 4.93 -7.18
CA LEU A 343 -29.04 4.59 -7.24
C LEU A 343 -28.69 3.48 -8.25
N SER A 344 -29.64 3.05 -9.08
CA SER A 344 -29.43 1.97 -10.07
C SER A 344 -28.55 2.37 -11.28
N SER A 345 -28.02 3.60 -11.31
CA SER A 345 -27.07 4.01 -12.35
C SER A 345 -25.69 3.35 -12.15
N SER A 346 -25.15 2.81 -13.24
CA SER A 346 -23.80 2.23 -13.32
C SER A 346 -22.74 3.30 -13.62
N LEU A 347 -21.46 2.93 -13.51
CA LEU A 347 -20.29 3.79 -13.78
C LEU A 347 -20.38 4.56 -15.10
N PHE A 348 -20.97 3.96 -16.14
CA PHE A 348 -21.08 4.53 -17.49
C PHE A 348 -22.31 5.43 -17.69
N GLY A 349 -23.08 5.69 -16.63
CA GLY A 349 -24.17 6.67 -16.57
C GLY A 349 -24.27 7.33 -15.20
N PHE A 350 -23.14 7.47 -14.49
CA PHE A 350 -23.07 7.76 -13.06
C PHE A 350 -23.72 9.10 -12.66
N GLN A 351 -24.78 9.02 -11.85
CA GLN A 351 -25.55 10.19 -11.40
C GLN A 351 -25.02 10.69 -10.05
N SER A 352 -23.80 11.23 -10.06
CA SER A 352 -23.04 11.61 -8.84
C SER A 352 -23.82 12.47 -7.83
N GLN A 353 -24.76 13.30 -8.29
CA GLN A 353 -25.62 14.11 -7.43
C GLN A 353 -26.55 13.27 -6.55
N LYS A 354 -27.17 12.22 -7.08
CA LYS A 354 -28.09 11.35 -6.31
C LYS A 354 -27.37 10.55 -5.23
N TYR A 355 -26.14 10.09 -5.52
CA TYR A 355 -25.30 9.39 -4.56
C TYR A 355 -24.92 10.31 -3.37
N PHE A 356 -24.58 11.58 -3.65
CA PHE A 356 -24.33 12.58 -2.61
C PHE A 356 -25.59 12.91 -1.79
N GLU A 357 -26.74 13.09 -2.45
CA GLU A 357 -28.03 13.34 -1.79
C GLU A 357 -28.45 12.16 -0.90
N PHE A 358 -28.21 10.91 -1.34
CA PHE A 358 -28.42 9.71 -0.53
C PHE A 358 -27.49 9.65 0.68
N VAL A 359 -26.18 9.87 0.51
CA VAL A 359 -25.23 9.84 1.64
C VAL A 359 -25.49 10.98 2.63
N SER A 360 -25.87 12.16 2.15
CA SER A 360 -26.35 13.28 2.98
C SER A 360 -27.58 12.87 3.80
N PHE A 361 -28.58 12.27 3.15
CA PHE A 361 -29.76 11.73 3.82
C PHE A 361 -29.39 10.68 4.90
N VAL A 362 -28.51 9.73 4.59
CA VAL A 362 -28.03 8.72 5.55
C VAL A 362 -27.33 9.37 6.75
N ILE A 363 -26.46 10.36 6.54
CA ILE A 363 -25.81 11.11 7.63
C ILE A 363 -26.88 11.78 8.52
N THR A 364 -27.90 12.44 7.96
CA THR A 364 -28.98 13.04 8.78
C THR A 364 -29.79 12.03 9.59
N GLN A 365 -29.80 10.73 9.21
CA GLN A 365 -30.44 9.72 10.06
C GLN A 365 -29.59 9.40 11.31
N TYR A 366 -28.30 9.70 11.31
CA TYR A 366 -27.35 9.36 12.36
C TYR A 366 -26.87 10.55 13.22
N GLU A 367 -27.13 11.81 12.83
CA GLU A 367 -26.75 13.05 13.56
C GLU A 367 -27.14 13.12 15.05
N ASN A 368 -28.14 12.33 15.49
CA ASN A 368 -28.58 12.28 16.90
C ASN A 368 -28.09 11.03 17.66
N GLU A 369 -27.34 10.15 17.00
CA GLU A 369 -26.94 8.83 17.51
C GLU A 369 -25.42 8.59 17.43
N ILE A 370 -24.75 9.22 16.47
CA ILE A 370 -23.30 9.12 16.22
C ILE A 370 -22.68 10.51 16.31
N ASN A 371 -21.59 10.61 17.07
CA ASN A 371 -20.77 11.81 17.18
C ASN A 371 -19.68 11.79 16.09
N PHE A 372 -19.75 12.71 15.13
CA PHE A 372 -18.80 12.76 14.01
C PHE A 372 -17.50 13.54 14.32
N SER A 373 -17.24 13.89 15.59
CA SER A 373 -16.01 14.58 16.02
C SER A 373 -14.74 13.82 15.61
N ASN A 374 -13.92 14.47 14.80
CA ASN A 374 -12.66 13.94 14.26
C ASN A 374 -12.83 12.70 13.34
N VAL A 375 -14.00 12.52 12.71
CA VAL A 375 -14.15 11.57 11.60
C VAL A 375 -13.54 12.17 10.34
N ASP A 376 -12.55 11.51 9.74
CA ASP A 376 -11.94 11.96 8.48
C ASP A 376 -12.75 11.47 7.25
N MET A 377 -13.43 10.32 7.36
CA MET A 377 -14.17 9.68 6.28
C MET A 377 -15.44 8.97 6.74
N VAL A 378 -16.53 9.12 5.99
CA VAL A 378 -17.78 8.35 6.17
C VAL A 378 -17.87 7.23 5.12
N VAL A 379 -18.27 6.02 5.52
CA VAL A 379 -18.51 4.91 4.61
C VAL A 379 -19.92 4.38 4.81
N VAL A 380 -20.81 4.58 3.84
CA VAL A 380 -22.14 3.99 3.87
C VAL A 380 -22.06 2.55 3.36
N VAL A 381 -22.59 1.61 4.14
CA VAL A 381 -22.65 0.18 3.78
C VAL A 381 -24.10 -0.30 3.77
N VAL A 382 -24.40 -1.25 2.88
CA VAL A 382 -25.75 -1.78 2.62
C VAL A 382 -25.78 -3.30 2.81
N PRO A 383 -26.95 -3.98 2.86
CA PRO A 383 -26.98 -5.44 2.94
C PRO A 383 -26.25 -6.06 1.75
N LEU A 384 -25.50 -7.15 1.97
CA LEU A 384 -24.80 -7.84 0.88
C LEU A 384 -25.76 -8.33 -0.22
N ALA A 385 -27.03 -8.59 0.14
CA ALA A 385 -28.11 -8.96 -0.78
C ALA A 385 -28.54 -7.84 -1.76
N THR A 386 -28.15 -6.58 -1.55
CA THR A 386 -28.47 -5.48 -2.47
C THR A 386 -27.74 -5.66 -3.80
N THR A 387 -28.51 -5.79 -4.88
CA THR A 387 -27.97 -6.09 -6.23
C THR A 387 -27.37 -4.87 -6.93
N ASP A 388 -26.57 -5.12 -7.96
CA ASP A 388 -26.11 -4.13 -8.95
C ASP A 388 -27.28 -3.35 -9.57
N LYS A 389 -28.40 -4.01 -9.84
CA LYS A 389 -29.63 -3.37 -10.39
C LYS A 389 -30.32 -2.41 -9.42
N GLN A 390 -29.92 -2.42 -8.14
CA GLN A 390 -30.46 -1.57 -7.08
C GLN A 390 -29.47 -0.46 -6.68
N ILE A 391 -28.18 -0.77 -6.54
CA ILE A 391 -27.10 0.20 -6.37
C ILE A 391 -25.96 -0.15 -7.34
N GLY A 392 -25.92 0.56 -8.47
CA GLY A 392 -25.16 0.15 -9.66
C GLY A 392 -23.70 0.57 -9.72
N THR A 393 -23.25 1.41 -8.79
CA THR A 393 -21.89 1.96 -8.78
C THR A 393 -21.31 1.96 -7.37
N TRP A 394 -20.05 1.53 -7.24
CA TRP A 394 -19.23 1.85 -6.09
C TRP A 394 -18.77 3.32 -6.19
N VAL A 395 -18.87 4.09 -5.13
CA VAL A 395 -18.52 5.52 -5.14
C VAL A 395 -17.52 5.84 -4.07
N VAL A 396 -16.42 6.51 -4.44
CA VAL A 396 -15.74 7.49 -3.58
C VAL A 396 -16.09 8.90 -4.05
N ASP A 397 -16.05 9.87 -3.14
CA ASP A 397 -16.16 11.29 -3.48
C ASP A 397 -15.32 12.12 -2.49
N THR A 398 -14.44 12.90 -3.09
CA THR A 398 -13.52 13.87 -2.48
C THR A 398 -13.87 15.30 -2.85
N GLN A 399 -14.72 15.51 -3.85
CA GLN A 399 -15.03 16.82 -4.43
C GLN A 399 -16.04 17.60 -3.59
N ARG A 400 -16.92 16.89 -2.88
CA ARG A 400 -17.99 17.47 -2.05
C ARG A 400 -17.76 17.19 -0.57
N SER A 401 -18.51 17.90 0.27
CA SER A 401 -18.44 17.77 1.73
C SER A 401 -19.82 17.90 2.37
N PHE A 402 -19.96 17.32 3.56
CA PHE A 402 -21.14 17.43 4.41
C PHE A 402 -20.80 18.19 5.69
N THR A 403 -21.75 18.92 6.26
CA THR A 403 -21.61 19.55 7.59
C THR A 403 -22.49 18.79 8.58
N THR A 404 -21.88 18.24 9.62
CA THR A 404 -22.57 17.60 10.76
C THR A 404 -22.68 18.59 11.92
N ASN A 405 -23.32 18.20 13.02
CA ASN A 405 -23.32 18.97 14.27
C ASN A 405 -21.89 19.24 14.83
N GLU A 406 -20.90 18.39 14.54
CA GLU A 406 -19.54 18.52 15.09
C GLU A 406 -18.47 19.02 14.10
N GLY A 407 -18.70 18.95 12.79
CA GLY A 407 -17.65 19.33 11.82
C GLY A 407 -18.03 19.17 10.35
N VAL A 408 -16.99 19.13 9.50
CA VAL A 408 -17.13 18.96 8.05
C VAL A 408 -16.47 17.65 7.62
N ILE A 409 -17.24 16.76 7.00
CA ILE A 409 -16.77 15.52 6.40
C ILE A 409 -16.37 15.82 4.95
N TYR A 410 -15.12 15.53 4.59
CA TYR A 410 -14.53 15.85 3.27
C TYR A 410 -14.34 14.64 2.35
N ASN A 411 -14.58 13.43 2.85
CA ASN A 411 -14.37 12.17 2.14
C ASN A 411 -15.57 11.27 2.45
N TYR A 412 -16.21 10.71 1.43
CA TYR A 412 -17.15 9.61 1.64
C TYR A 412 -17.02 8.49 0.63
N MET A 413 -17.54 7.32 1.02
CA MET A 413 -17.68 6.15 0.17
C MET A 413 -19.07 5.52 0.33
N LEU A 414 -19.63 4.98 -0.75
CA LEU A 414 -20.78 4.09 -0.72
C LEU A 414 -20.40 2.76 -1.38
N THR A 415 -20.53 1.66 -0.64
CA THR A 415 -20.31 0.31 -1.18
C THR A 415 -21.46 -0.04 -2.14
N GLY A 416 -21.15 -0.31 -3.41
CA GLY A 416 -22.13 -0.61 -4.45
C GLY A 416 -21.62 -1.62 -5.47
N SER A 417 -22.48 -2.00 -6.42
CA SER A 417 -22.25 -3.05 -7.43
C SER A 417 -22.05 -4.47 -6.86
N GLY A 418 -23.09 -5.31 -6.95
CA GLY A 418 -23.00 -6.78 -6.92
C GLY A 418 -22.11 -7.38 -5.84
N ASP A 419 -21.25 -8.32 -6.23
CA ASP A 419 -20.28 -8.98 -5.36
C ASP A 419 -19.08 -8.07 -5.02
N ALA A 420 -18.80 -7.07 -5.87
CA ALA A 420 -17.72 -6.11 -5.66
C ALA A 420 -17.88 -5.33 -4.35
N LYS A 421 -19.10 -5.22 -3.80
CA LYS A 421 -19.38 -4.71 -2.44
C LYS A 421 -18.44 -5.27 -1.35
N ASN A 422 -18.00 -6.53 -1.46
CA ASN A 422 -17.09 -7.15 -0.49
C ASN A 422 -15.66 -7.38 -1.02
N GLY A 423 -15.35 -6.88 -2.22
CA GLY A 423 -14.03 -7.01 -2.84
C GLY A 423 -13.00 -6.09 -2.18
N SER A 424 -11.94 -6.68 -1.62
CA SER A 424 -10.94 -5.93 -0.87
C SER A 424 -10.09 -4.95 -1.71
N GLN A 425 -10.01 -5.14 -3.04
CA GLN A 425 -9.29 -4.21 -3.92
C GLN A 425 -9.90 -2.82 -3.91
N SER A 426 -11.23 -2.71 -4.00
CA SER A 426 -11.91 -1.41 -4.16
C SER A 426 -11.90 -0.62 -2.86
N TRP A 427 -12.10 -1.30 -1.72
CA TRP A 427 -11.89 -0.71 -0.39
C TRP A 427 -10.50 -0.06 -0.23
N VAL A 428 -9.45 -0.69 -0.78
CA VAL A 428 -8.07 -0.18 -0.71
C VAL A 428 -7.86 1.00 -1.66
N HIS A 429 -8.32 0.89 -2.91
CA HIS A 429 -8.20 1.92 -3.96
C HIS A 429 -8.96 3.20 -3.60
N GLU A 430 -10.24 3.09 -3.27
CA GLU A 430 -11.08 4.24 -2.89
C GLU A 430 -10.55 4.98 -1.65
N TYR A 431 -10.02 4.26 -0.65
CA TYR A 431 -9.39 4.91 0.49
C TYR A 431 -8.15 5.71 0.09
N GLY A 432 -7.39 5.25 -0.92
CA GLY A 432 -6.29 5.99 -1.52
C GLY A 432 -6.72 7.35 -2.10
N HIS A 433 -7.90 7.44 -2.72
CA HIS A 433 -8.49 8.72 -3.12
C HIS A 433 -8.81 9.63 -1.92
N ALA A 434 -9.34 9.07 -0.83
CA ALA A 434 -9.55 9.83 0.41
C ALA A 434 -8.23 10.32 1.08
N LEU A 435 -7.10 9.67 0.82
CA LEU A 435 -5.76 10.19 1.16
C LEU A 435 -5.28 11.33 0.24
N GLY A 436 -5.98 11.57 -0.88
CA GLY A 436 -5.62 12.55 -1.90
C GLY A 436 -4.79 12.01 -3.06
N LEU A 437 -4.67 10.69 -3.24
CA LEU A 437 -4.05 10.11 -4.43
C LEU A 437 -5.05 10.11 -5.61
N THR A 438 -4.55 10.18 -6.84
CA THR A 438 -5.35 10.07 -8.07
C THR A 438 -5.05 8.75 -8.81
N ASP A 439 -5.94 8.38 -9.72
CA ASP A 439 -5.71 7.34 -10.74
C ASP A 439 -4.35 7.49 -11.42
N MET A 440 -3.62 6.38 -11.54
CA MET A 440 -2.35 6.29 -12.27
C MET A 440 -2.50 5.37 -13.50
N ARG A 441 -3.51 5.66 -14.32
CA ARG A 441 -3.91 4.86 -15.50
C ARG A 441 -4.46 5.74 -16.62
N PHE A 442 -4.32 5.28 -17.86
CA PHE A 442 -5.05 5.83 -19.00
C PHE A 442 -6.53 5.45 -18.90
N VAL A 443 -7.42 6.40 -19.14
CA VAL A 443 -8.85 6.16 -19.39
C VAL A 443 -9.23 6.84 -20.70
N ASP A 444 -9.80 6.09 -21.64
CA ASP A 444 -10.20 6.62 -22.94
C ASP A 444 -11.31 7.68 -22.82
N SER A 445 -11.21 8.75 -23.62
CA SER A 445 -12.10 9.91 -23.56
C SER A 445 -13.45 9.70 -24.25
N ILE A 446 -13.61 8.64 -25.05
CA ILE A 446 -14.84 8.29 -25.75
C ILE A 446 -15.53 7.09 -25.07
N ASN A 447 -14.75 6.10 -24.65
CA ASN A 447 -15.24 4.91 -23.95
C ASN A 447 -14.40 4.61 -22.69
N SER A 448 -14.83 5.15 -21.55
CA SER A 448 -14.15 4.96 -20.25
C SER A 448 -14.11 3.51 -19.73
N SER A 449 -14.68 2.54 -20.44
CA SER A 449 -14.43 1.11 -20.19
C SER A 449 -13.02 0.69 -20.63
N ILE A 450 -12.44 1.42 -21.60
CA ILE A 450 -11.07 1.18 -22.10
C ILE A 450 -10.11 1.92 -21.16
N GLN A 451 -9.54 1.17 -20.23
CA GLN A 451 -8.56 1.67 -19.27
C GLN A 451 -7.27 0.85 -19.35
N ARG A 452 -6.11 1.47 -19.16
CA ARG A 452 -4.81 0.80 -19.33
C ARG A 452 -3.76 1.27 -18.31
N PRO A 453 -2.83 0.38 -17.89
CA PRO A 453 -1.65 0.70 -17.07
C PRO A 453 -0.76 1.90 -17.50
N GLU A 454 -0.83 2.33 -18.77
CA GLU A 454 -0.07 3.44 -19.36
C GLU A 454 1.35 3.63 -18.78
N GLY A 455 2.25 2.69 -19.03
CA GLY A 455 3.66 2.83 -18.65
C GLY A 455 3.97 2.64 -17.17
N LEU A 456 2.98 2.59 -16.27
CA LEU A 456 3.17 2.16 -14.87
C LEU A 456 2.98 0.65 -14.70
N GLY A 457 2.19 0.00 -15.56
CA GLY A 457 2.04 -1.45 -15.53
C GLY A 457 1.31 -1.95 -14.28
N VAL A 458 1.84 -3.03 -13.70
CA VAL A 458 1.25 -3.79 -12.59
C VAL A 458 1.61 -3.27 -11.20
N PHE A 459 2.29 -2.12 -11.10
CA PHE A 459 2.81 -1.59 -9.86
C PHE A 459 1.94 -0.41 -9.35
N ASP A 460 1.64 -0.40 -8.05
CA ASP A 460 0.67 0.49 -7.36
C ASP A 460 -0.83 0.12 -7.55
N VAL A 461 -1.55 0.07 -6.43
CA VAL A 461 -3.00 -0.15 -6.37
C VAL A 461 -3.80 1.00 -6.97
N MET A 462 -3.24 2.22 -7.03
CA MET A 462 -3.88 3.38 -7.70
C MET A 462 -3.75 3.34 -9.23
N GLY A 463 -2.90 2.46 -9.77
CA GLY A 463 -2.73 2.24 -11.20
C GLY A 463 -3.60 1.09 -11.72
N SER A 464 -2.96 0.01 -12.18
CA SER A 464 -3.63 -1.25 -12.53
C SER A 464 -3.11 -2.44 -11.72
N GLY A 465 -2.46 -2.17 -10.58
CA GLY A 465 -1.59 -3.12 -9.88
C GLY A 465 -2.26 -4.22 -9.09
N HIS A 466 -3.07 -5.06 -9.74
CA HIS A 466 -3.65 -6.25 -9.14
C HIS A 466 -2.59 -7.29 -8.74
N ALA A 467 -1.46 -7.35 -9.47
CA ALA A 467 -0.38 -8.31 -9.22
C ALA A 467 0.77 -7.78 -8.33
N ALA A 468 1.09 -6.48 -8.39
CA ALA A 468 2.05 -5.82 -7.47
C ALA A 468 1.45 -4.55 -6.80
N PRO A 469 0.40 -4.71 -5.96
CA PRO A 469 -0.33 -3.59 -5.36
C PRO A 469 0.40 -2.77 -4.30
N GLU A 470 1.62 -3.12 -3.85
CA GLU A 470 2.36 -2.22 -2.93
C GLU A 470 2.49 -0.82 -3.55
N THR A 471 2.11 0.21 -2.81
CA THR A 471 2.19 1.60 -3.29
C THR A 471 3.64 2.01 -3.53
N LEU A 472 3.87 2.83 -4.54
CA LEU A 472 5.18 3.34 -4.93
C LEU A 472 5.82 4.17 -3.81
N LEU A 473 7.15 4.23 -3.81
CA LEU A 473 7.93 5.11 -2.93
C LEU A 473 7.46 6.57 -3.04
N TRP A 474 7.14 7.03 -4.25
CA TRP A 474 6.60 8.38 -4.46
C TRP A 474 5.27 8.57 -3.72
N SER A 475 4.32 7.65 -3.84
CA SER A 475 3.04 7.67 -3.13
C SER A 475 3.26 7.74 -1.61
N ARG A 476 4.17 6.93 -1.06
CA ARG A 476 4.52 6.93 0.38
C ARG A 476 5.25 8.21 0.84
N TYR A 477 6.06 8.81 -0.02
CA TYR A 477 6.75 10.09 0.24
C TYR A 477 5.77 11.27 0.21
N LEU A 478 4.87 11.31 -0.77
CA LEU A 478 3.78 12.28 -0.90
C LEU A 478 2.89 12.29 0.35
N LEU A 479 2.42 11.12 0.75
CA LEU A 479 1.63 10.90 1.98
C LEU A 479 2.42 11.14 3.27
N ASN A 480 3.74 11.36 3.19
CA ASN A 480 4.64 11.55 4.34
C ASN A 480 4.58 10.38 5.34
N ILE A 481 4.43 9.14 4.85
CA ILE A 481 4.37 7.91 5.68
C ILE A 481 5.68 7.11 5.71
N LEU A 482 6.73 7.58 5.03
CA LEU A 482 8.11 7.09 5.21
C LEU A 482 8.74 7.72 6.46
N ALA A 483 9.53 6.96 7.20
CA ALA A 483 10.27 7.48 8.34
C ALA A 483 11.51 8.31 7.90
N PRO A 484 12.11 9.13 8.79
CA PRO A 484 13.31 9.90 8.47
C PRO A 484 14.44 9.04 7.87
N SER A 485 15.14 9.61 6.89
CA SER A 485 16.22 8.96 6.12
C SER A 485 15.83 7.70 5.32
N GLN A 486 14.54 7.32 5.25
CA GLN A 486 14.07 6.21 4.39
C GLN A 486 13.89 6.58 2.92
N VAL A 487 14.00 7.86 2.58
CA VAL A 487 14.13 8.35 1.20
C VAL A 487 15.22 9.40 1.16
N LEU A 488 15.97 9.46 0.07
CA LEU A 488 17.06 10.43 -0.15
C LEU A 488 16.86 11.16 -1.48
N CYS A 489 17.31 12.42 -1.52
CA CYS A 489 17.19 13.30 -2.67
C CYS A 489 18.55 13.52 -3.34
N ILE A 490 18.75 12.94 -4.53
CA ILE A 490 20.00 13.01 -5.29
C ILE A 490 19.97 14.24 -6.20
N SER A 491 20.15 15.42 -5.61
CA SER A 491 20.14 16.71 -6.33
C SER A 491 21.51 17.22 -6.76
N GLN A 492 22.60 16.63 -6.24
CA GLN A 492 23.98 17.08 -6.50
C GLN A 492 24.63 16.26 -7.63
N PRO A 493 25.40 16.89 -8.55
CA PRO A 493 26.13 16.17 -9.58
C PRO A 493 27.24 15.31 -8.96
N GLY A 494 27.36 14.07 -9.41
CA GLY A 494 28.39 13.14 -8.93
C GLY A 494 28.08 11.69 -9.28
N SER A 495 28.73 10.79 -8.54
CA SER A 495 28.51 9.34 -8.54
C SER A 495 28.33 8.89 -7.09
N SER A 496 27.36 8.02 -6.81
CA SER A 496 27.05 7.55 -5.45
C SER A 496 26.38 6.18 -5.45
N SER A 497 26.65 5.37 -4.44
CA SER A 497 26.12 4.01 -4.27
C SER A 497 25.23 3.93 -3.03
N HIS A 498 24.03 3.38 -3.16
CA HIS A 498 23.01 3.36 -2.11
C HIS A 498 22.44 1.95 -1.94
N TRP A 499 22.44 1.43 -0.70
CA TRP A 499 21.76 0.18 -0.37
C TRP A 499 20.27 0.44 -0.17
N ILE A 500 19.47 0.03 -1.15
CA ILE A 500 18.02 0.13 -1.14
C ILE A 500 17.43 -1.18 -0.59
N ARG A 501 16.72 -1.06 0.53
CA ARG A 501 15.90 -2.13 1.11
C ARG A 501 14.61 -2.26 0.30
N PRO A 502 14.08 -3.47 0.08
CA PRO A 502 12.83 -3.62 -0.64
C PRO A 502 11.68 -2.89 0.04
N LEU A 503 10.76 -2.34 -0.75
CA LEU A 503 9.80 -1.35 -0.30
C LEU A 503 8.83 -1.90 0.77
N ALA A 504 8.40 -3.15 0.62
CA ALA A 504 7.57 -3.87 1.59
C ALA A 504 8.32 -4.35 2.85
N GLN A 505 9.66 -4.36 2.84
CA GLN A 505 10.48 -4.87 3.96
C GLN A 505 10.30 -3.98 5.19
N ARG A 506 9.81 -4.54 6.30
CA ARG A 506 9.50 -3.81 7.52
C ARG A 506 10.74 -3.58 8.40
N ASP A 507 11.57 -2.61 8.01
CA ASP A 507 12.73 -2.12 8.78
C ASP A 507 12.95 -0.61 8.62
N THR A 508 13.98 -0.09 9.31
CA THR A 508 14.37 1.33 9.33
C THR A 508 15.32 1.75 8.20
N GLY A 509 15.66 0.88 7.26
CA GLY A 509 16.62 1.20 6.20
C GLY A 509 16.02 2.03 5.07
N LEU A 510 16.90 2.50 4.18
CA LEU A 510 16.55 3.26 2.97
C LEU A 510 15.60 2.47 2.07
N LYS A 511 14.45 3.04 1.71
CA LYS A 511 13.43 2.42 0.83
C LYS A 511 13.57 2.82 -0.63
N GLY A 512 14.26 3.93 -0.91
CA GLY A 512 14.60 4.31 -2.27
C GLY A 512 15.11 5.75 -2.42
N LEU A 513 15.26 6.17 -3.67
CA LEU A 513 15.88 7.45 -4.05
C LEU A 513 14.94 8.26 -4.94
N ILE A 514 15.03 9.59 -4.86
CA ILE A 514 14.40 10.53 -5.79
C ILE A 514 15.48 11.42 -6.38
N ILE A 515 15.45 11.60 -7.70
CA ILE A 515 16.36 12.45 -8.47
C ILE A 515 15.52 13.53 -9.17
N PRO A 516 15.60 14.81 -8.79
CA PRO A 516 14.81 15.85 -9.44
C PRO A 516 15.43 16.18 -10.81
N THR A 517 14.63 16.09 -11.88
CA THR A 517 15.08 16.37 -13.26
C THR A 517 14.57 17.70 -13.78
N GLY A 518 13.54 18.27 -13.14
CA GLY A 518 12.98 19.57 -13.45
C GLY A 518 12.06 20.08 -12.34
N ALA A 519 11.41 21.23 -12.56
CA ALA A 519 10.53 21.84 -11.56
C ALA A 519 9.28 21.01 -11.22
N TYR A 520 8.90 20.07 -12.08
CA TYR A 520 7.71 19.22 -11.96
C TYR A 520 8.00 17.74 -12.24
N THR A 521 9.29 17.37 -12.41
CA THR A 521 9.72 16.04 -12.86
C THR A 521 10.85 15.45 -12.03
N ALA A 522 10.81 14.15 -11.82
CA ALA A 522 11.85 13.40 -11.13
C ALA A 522 11.99 11.96 -11.69
N ILE A 523 13.12 11.33 -11.43
CA ILE A 523 13.27 9.87 -11.49
C ILE A 523 13.15 9.35 -10.06
N THR A 524 12.37 8.30 -9.84
CA THR A 524 12.29 7.58 -8.56
C THR A 524 12.81 6.16 -8.74
N ILE A 525 13.47 5.65 -7.70
CA ILE A 525 14.17 4.35 -7.69
C ILE A 525 13.77 3.60 -6.42
N GLU A 526 13.23 2.40 -6.56
CA GLU A 526 12.79 1.55 -5.45
C GLU A 526 13.13 0.07 -5.71
N SER A 527 13.09 -0.77 -4.66
CA SER A 527 13.35 -2.21 -4.78
C SER A 527 12.07 -3.00 -4.51
N ARG A 528 11.69 -3.89 -5.44
CA ARG A 528 10.47 -4.73 -5.40
C ARG A 528 10.84 -6.20 -5.29
N ARG A 529 10.04 -6.98 -4.55
CA ARG A 529 10.26 -8.40 -4.21
C ARG A 529 8.92 -9.11 -4.04
N SER A 530 8.88 -10.44 -4.16
CA SER A 530 7.64 -11.24 -4.12
C SER A 530 7.14 -11.49 -2.68
N TYR A 531 6.93 -10.42 -1.94
CA TYR A 531 6.39 -10.43 -0.58
C TYR A 531 5.71 -9.10 -0.24
N GLY A 532 5.19 -8.98 0.97
CA GLY A 532 4.21 -7.96 1.30
C GLY A 532 2.93 -8.19 0.50
N TYR A 533 2.37 -7.11 -0.04
CA TYR A 533 1.27 -7.17 -1.00
C TYR A 533 1.73 -7.48 -2.43
N ASP A 534 3.03 -7.46 -2.74
CA ASP A 534 3.58 -7.92 -4.04
C ASP A 534 3.76 -9.46 -4.09
N SER A 535 3.03 -10.23 -3.28
CA SER A 535 3.22 -11.67 -3.11
C SER A 535 3.14 -12.51 -4.39
N PHE A 536 2.49 -11.98 -5.43
CA PHE A 536 2.27 -12.66 -6.72
C PHE A 536 3.24 -12.21 -7.84
N LEU A 537 4.18 -11.30 -7.54
CA LEU A 537 5.22 -10.84 -8.45
C LEU A 537 6.21 -11.98 -8.78
N SER A 538 6.37 -12.31 -10.05
CA SER A 538 7.24 -13.42 -10.48
C SER A 538 8.71 -13.17 -10.11
N PRO A 539 9.54 -14.20 -9.83
CA PRO A 539 11.01 -14.04 -9.74
C PRO A 539 11.65 -13.37 -10.96
N ARG A 540 11.03 -13.48 -12.15
CA ARG A 540 11.42 -12.74 -13.37
C ARG A 540 11.23 -11.23 -13.24
N ASP A 541 10.32 -10.78 -12.36
CA ASP A 541 9.78 -9.42 -12.32
C ASP A 541 10.26 -8.63 -11.07
N GLN A 542 10.92 -9.30 -10.13
CA GLN A 542 11.54 -8.68 -8.94
C GLN A 542 12.84 -7.95 -9.27
N GLY A 543 13.17 -6.85 -8.59
CA GLY A 543 14.42 -6.12 -8.81
C GLY A 543 14.31 -4.65 -8.43
N VAL A 544 15.11 -3.80 -9.08
CA VAL A 544 15.04 -2.34 -8.89
C VAL A 544 14.10 -1.73 -9.93
N LEU A 545 12.96 -1.21 -9.49
CA LEU A 545 12.05 -0.46 -10.34
C LEU A 545 12.53 0.99 -10.44
N VAL A 546 12.62 1.50 -11.68
CA VAL A 546 13.02 2.88 -11.98
C VAL A 546 11.92 3.51 -12.82
N TYR A 547 11.38 4.65 -12.39
CA TYR A 547 10.28 5.31 -13.07
C TYR A 547 10.38 6.83 -13.01
N LYS A 548 9.92 7.49 -14.07
CA LYS A 548 9.74 8.94 -14.12
C LYS A 548 8.44 9.33 -13.41
N VAL A 549 8.48 10.42 -12.66
CA VAL A 549 7.32 11.17 -12.15
C VAL A 549 7.19 12.45 -12.97
N ASP A 550 5.97 12.81 -13.39
CA ASP A 550 5.68 14.11 -13.99
C ASP A 550 4.34 14.66 -13.48
N THR A 551 4.41 15.59 -12.52
CA THR A 551 3.26 16.17 -11.80
C THR A 551 2.32 17.02 -12.67
N ARG A 552 2.62 17.19 -13.97
CA ARG A 552 1.78 17.95 -14.94
C ARG A 552 0.94 17.05 -15.85
N ILE A 553 1.07 15.73 -15.72
CA ILE A 553 0.29 14.79 -16.50
C ILE A 553 -1.16 14.85 -15.99
N PRO A 554 -2.14 15.15 -16.87
CA PRO A 554 -3.50 15.43 -16.43
C PRO A 554 -4.21 14.16 -15.95
N TYR A 555 -5.24 14.36 -15.13
CA TYR A 555 -6.17 13.30 -14.72
C TYR A 555 -6.61 12.40 -15.89
N LYS A 556 -6.83 11.11 -15.61
CA LYS A 556 -7.07 10.02 -16.59
C LYS A 556 -5.87 9.63 -17.47
N ARG A 557 -4.65 9.99 -17.07
CA ARG A 557 -3.38 9.54 -17.66
C ARG A 557 -2.43 9.13 -16.53
N SER A 558 -1.50 8.22 -16.79
CA SER A 558 -0.53 7.83 -15.75
C SER A 558 0.61 8.87 -15.60
N PRO A 559 0.75 9.51 -14.42
CA PRO A 559 1.84 10.44 -14.13
C PRO A 559 3.17 9.73 -13.82
N MET A 560 3.13 8.40 -13.71
CA MET A 560 4.27 7.53 -13.46
C MET A 560 4.58 6.72 -14.72
N GLN A 561 5.84 6.74 -15.17
CA GLN A 561 6.25 6.08 -16.42
C GLN A 561 7.54 5.28 -16.17
N ILE A 562 7.48 3.95 -16.28
CA ILE A 562 8.62 3.07 -16.03
C ILE A 562 9.70 3.28 -17.08
N ILE A 563 10.93 3.46 -16.61
CA ILE A 563 12.14 3.59 -17.42
C ILE A 563 12.70 2.18 -17.59
N ALA A 564 12.15 1.44 -18.56
CA ALA A 564 12.46 0.03 -18.77
C ALA A 564 13.87 -0.19 -19.38
N PRO A 565 14.59 -1.28 -19.01
CA PRO A 565 15.87 -1.65 -19.62
C PRO A 565 15.69 -2.17 -21.05
N ASN A 566 16.76 -2.10 -21.87
CA ASN A 566 16.74 -2.54 -23.27
C ASN A 566 16.32 -4.02 -23.48
N ARG A 567 16.47 -4.88 -22.47
CA ARG A 567 16.05 -6.29 -22.54
C ARG A 567 14.57 -6.54 -22.21
N SER A 568 13.87 -5.53 -21.69
CA SER A 568 12.46 -5.66 -21.32
C SER A 568 11.60 -5.60 -22.57
N THR A 569 10.74 -6.59 -22.78
CA THR A 569 9.87 -6.70 -23.95
C THR A 569 8.40 -6.44 -23.63
N ASP A 570 7.98 -6.60 -22.38
CA ASP A 570 6.63 -6.26 -21.95
C ASP A 570 6.40 -4.73 -22.00
N ARG A 571 5.42 -4.31 -22.79
CA ARG A 571 5.01 -2.89 -22.95
C ARG A 571 3.53 -2.67 -22.66
N GLU A 572 2.84 -3.68 -22.14
CA GLU A 572 1.48 -3.55 -21.63
C GLU A 572 1.48 -3.52 -20.10
N TRP A 573 2.05 -4.55 -19.46
CA TRP A 573 2.03 -4.75 -18.01
C TRP A 573 3.35 -4.38 -17.33
N TYR A 574 4.41 -4.15 -18.10
CA TYR A 574 5.77 -3.77 -17.67
C TYR A 574 6.38 -4.72 -16.62
N THR A 575 5.88 -5.95 -16.54
CA THR A 575 6.23 -6.98 -15.54
C THR A 575 7.73 -7.24 -15.49
N ASP A 576 8.37 -7.40 -16.64
CA ASP A 576 9.81 -7.68 -16.73
C ASP A 576 10.72 -6.45 -16.53
N SER A 577 10.19 -5.24 -16.32
CA SER A 577 10.96 -3.98 -16.39
C SER A 577 11.88 -3.70 -15.19
N ALA A 578 11.75 -4.42 -14.07
CA ALA A 578 12.62 -4.22 -12.91
C ALA A 578 14.07 -4.66 -13.20
N LEU A 579 15.04 -3.80 -12.92
CA LEU A 579 16.47 -4.01 -13.22
C LEU A 579 17.07 -5.15 -12.38
N LYS A 580 17.91 -5.96 -13.04
CA LYS A 580 18.73 -7.01 -12.44
C LYS A 580 20.17 -6.53 -12.20
N LEU A 581 20.95 -7.36 -11.51
CA LEU A 581 22.40 -7.15 -11.30
C LEU A 581 23.13 -6.86 -12.62
N ASN A 582 24.00 -5.85 -12.60
CA ASN A 582 24.74 -5.28 -13.75
C ASN A 582 23.88 -4.59 -14.82
N GLU A 583 22.56 -4.52 -14.68
CA GLU A 583 21.71 -3.74 -15.60
C GLU A 583 21.74 -2.26 -15.25
N SER A 584 21.53 -1.43 -16.28
CA SER A 584 21.43 0.02 -16.12
C SER A 584 20.48 0.67 -17.11
N VAL A 585 19.86 1.77 -16.71
CA VAL A 585 19.12 2.69 -17.58
C VAL A 585 19.69 4.09 -17.50
N THR A 586 19.51 4.87 -18.58
CA THR A 586 19.92 6.27 -18.67
C THR A 586 18.72 7.12 -19.06
N PHE A 587 18.39 8.14 -18.27
CA PHE A 587 17.25 9.04 -18.47
C PHE A 587 17.55 10.44 -17.91
N ASP A 588 17.07 11.51 -18.54
CA ASP A 588 17.25 12.92 -18.11
C ASP A 588 18.69 13.30 -17.65
N GLY A 589 19.72 12.74 -18.31
CA GLY A 589 21.12 12.99 -17.95
C GLY A 589 21.59 12.31 -16.67
N TRP A 590 20.95 11.21 -16.26
CA TRP A 590 21.32 10.35 -15.14
C TRP A 590 21.40 8.89 -15.58
N LYS A 591 22.41 8.16 -15.09
CA LYS A 591 22.53 6.71 -15.22
C LYS A 591 22.27 6.04 -13.87
N ILE A 592 21.39 5.04 -13.87
CA ILE A 592 21.02 4.22 -12.72
C ILE A 592 21.50 2.80 -13.01
N THR A 593 22.32 2.20 -12.14
CA THR A 593 22.91 0.85 -12.34
C THR A 593 22.75 0.01 -11.08
N VAL A 594 22.31 -1.25 -11.19
CA VAL A 594 22.30 -2.19 -10.05
C VAL A 594 23.66 -2.86 -9.97
N VAL A 595 24.40 -2.62 -8.88
CA VAL A 595 25.79 -3.11 -8.71
C VAL A 595 25.90 -4.29 -7.73
N GLU A 596 24.89 -4.50 -6.90
CA GLU A 596 24.79 -5.67 -6.02
C GLU A 596 23.31 -6.02 -5.78
N THR A 597 23.00 -7.29 -5.53
CA THR A 597 21.65 -7.75 -5.19
C THR A 597 21.71 -8.97 -4.27
N GLY A 598 20.71 -9.14 -3.41
CA GLY A 598 20.59 -10.28 -2.51
C GLY A 598 19.24 -10.33 -1.78
N ASP A 599 19.18 -11.15 -0.72
CA ASP A 599 18.04 -11.18 0.20
C ASP A 599 17.88 -9.85 0.98
N PHE A 600 18.94 -9.04 1.00
CA PHE A 600 18.94 -7.70 1.57
C PHE A 600 18.36 -6.59 0.66
N GLY A 601 17.85 -6.92 -0.53
CA GLY A 601 17.50 -5.93 -1.55
C GLY A 601 18.65 -5.70 -2.52
N ASP A 602 18.90 -4.44 -2.86
CA ASP A 602 19.77 -4.06 -3.98
C ASP A 602 20.72 -2.92 -3.58
N VAL A 603 21.91 -2.88 -4.18
CA VAL A 603 22.77 -1.69 -4.16
C VAL A 603 22.71 -1.03 -5.53
N VAL A 604 22.29 0.24 -5.55
CA VAL A 604 22.12 1.02 -6.75
C VAL A 604 23.16 2.13 -6.81
N LYS A 605 23.90 2.18 -7.91
CA LYS A 605 24.82 3.26 -8.25
C LYS A 605 24.09 4.26 -9.14
N VAL A 606 24.07 5.53 -8.71
CA VAL A 606 23.46 6.66 -9.40
C VAL A 606 24.55 7.64 -9.80
N GLU A 607 24.61 7.96 -11.10
CA GLU A 607 25.66 8.76 -11.70
C GLU A 607 25.09 9.79 -12.67
N LYS A 608 25.75 10.95 -12.81
CA LYS A 608 25.45 11.86 -13.93
C LYS A 608 25.86 11.20 -15.24
N ALA A 609 24.95 11.12 -16.21
CA ALA A 609 25.33 10.78 -17.59
C ALA A 609 25.88 12.03 -18.28
N GLY A 610 27.02 11.89 -18.96
CA GLY A 610 27.70 12.97 -19.70
C GLY A 610 27.20 13.11 -21.13
#